data_AF-A0A1J3HJ81-F1
#
_entry.id   AF-A0A1J3HJ81-F1
#
_cell.length_a   1.000
_cell.length_b   1.000
_cell.length_c   1.000
_cell.angle_alpha   90.00
_cell.angle_beta   90.00
_cell.angle_gamma   90.00
#
_symmetry.space_group_name_H-M   'P 1'
#
loop_
_entity.id
_entity.type
_entity.pdbx_description
1 polymer ?
#
loop_
_entity_poly.entity_id
_entity_poly.type
_entity_poly.pdbx_seq_one_letter_code
_entity_poly.pdbx_strand_id
1 'polypeptide(L)'
;MDSEKKVYAADTYVFWDIVDFKVDEDEDEIDSFHTDLEFSLLREGHNGAMIIIAYGHAERSSLLGLESLHPHIQLKRQSTKFARLNRMLLDMVSCVHINRTENFMLIMKGMAEEDAEVVRVIKELQQRDRHVILVVDDSEELCAYPSELLSSCTVWLWKDLLHGERPIRRPLNTSEDKDDDDDDDDD
;
A
#
# COMPACT_ATOMS: atom_id res chain seq x y z
N MET A 1 -32.37 20.31 15.70
CA MET A 1 -32.20 18.85 15.57
C MET A 1 -30.84 18.65 14.94
N ASP A 2 -29.82 18.53 15.78
CA ASP A 2 -28.49 18.15 15.32
C ASP A 2 -28.56 16.68 14.93
N SER A 3 -28.57 16.41 13.63
CA SER A 3 -28.34 15.07 13.12
C SER A 3 -26.92 14.69 13.48
N GLU A 4 -26.77 13.79 14.48
CA GLU A 4 -25.52 13.11 14.79
C GLU A 4 -24.93 12.57 13.48
N LYS A 5 -23.84 13.19 13.01
CA LYS A 5 -23.02 12.61 11.96
C LYS A 5 -22.47 11.30 12.51
N LYS A 6 -23.02 10.16 12.08
CA LYS A 6 -22.35 8.87 12.27
C LYS A 6 -20.95 8.98 11.65
N VAL A 7 -19.94 8.99 12.50
CA VAL A 7 -18.54 8.87 12.07
C VAL A 7 -18.35 7.41 11.69
N TYR A 8 -18.35 7.12 10.40
CA TYR A 8 -17.97 5.80 9.90
C TYR A 8 -16.45 5.70 9.88
N ALA A 9 -15.91 4.55 10.25
CA ALA A 9 -14.50 4.26 10.06
C ALA A 9 -14.16 4.26 8.55
N ALA A 10 -12.95 4.69 8.22
CA ALA A 10 -12.44 4.73 6.86
C ALA A 10 -12.22 3.31 6.32
N ASP A 11 -12.88 2.97 5.21
CA ASP A 11 -12.60 1.73 4.47
C ASP A 11 -11.20 1.75 3.88
N THR A 12 -10.56 0.58 3.77
CA THR A 12 -9.21 0.42 3.22
C THR A 12 -9.26 -0.40 1.94
N TYR A 13 -8.90 0.23 0.82
CA TYR A 13 -8.76 -0.44 -0.47
C TYR A 13 -7.32 -0.90 -0.65
N VAL A 14 -7.14 -2.20 -0.88
CA VAL A 14 -5.85 -2.85 -1.10
C VAL A 14 -5.71 -3.17 -2.57
N PHE A 15 -4.71 -2.59 -3.23
CA PHE A 15 -4.37 -2.82 -4.62
C PHE A 15 -3.07 -3.62 -4.69
N TRP A 16 -3.17 -4.87 -5.13
CA TRP A 16 -2.08 -5.83 -5.00
C TRP A 16 -1.66 -6.43 -6.35
N ASP A 17 -0.44 -6.14 -6.80
CA ASP A 17 0.17 -6.86 -7.92
C ASP A 17 0.74 -8.20 -7.43
N ILE A 18 -0.02 -9.27 -7.64
CA ILE A 18 0.34 -10.64 -7.22
C ILE A 18 1.55 -11.19 -7.99
N VAL A 19 1.92 -10.57 -9.12
CA VAL A 19 3.10 -10.99 -9.88
C VAL A 19 4.37 -10.42 -9.25
N ASP A 20 4.30 -9.19 -8.74
CA ASP A 20 5.42 -8.50 -8.08
C ASP A 20 5.63 -8.99 -6.64
N PHE A 21 4.52 -9.20 -5.92
CA PHE A 21 4.49 -9.68 -4.53
C PHE A 21 3.66 -10.96 -4.45
N LYS A 22 4.34 -12.09 -4.49
CA LYS A 22 3.69 -13.40 -4.49
C LYS A 22 3.41 -13.87 -3.07
N VAL A 23 2.20 -14.37 -2.87
CA VAL A 23 1.87 -15.36 -1.86
C VAL A 23 1.76 -16.68 -2.60
N ASP A 24 2.19 -17.77 -1.98
CA ASP A 24 2.00 -19.10 -2.58
C ASP A 24 0.50 -19.33 -2.84
N GLU A 25 0.16 -19.86 -4.02
CA GLU A 25 -1.24 -19.99 -4.47
C GLU A 25 -2.01 -21.12 -3.74
N ASP A 26 -1.41 -21.71 -2.72
CA ASP A 26 -2.08 -22.67 -1.84
C ASP A 26 -3.17 -21.94 -1.04
N GLU A 27 -4.38 -22.54 -0.99
CA GLU A 27 -5.56 -21.90 -0.40
C GLU A 27 -5.32 -21.48 1.06
N ASP A 28 -4.63 -22.32 1.83
CA ASP A 28 -4.28 -22.05 3.23
C ASP A 28 -3.35 -20.83 3.38
N GLU A 29 -2.45 -20.57 2.42
CA GLU A 29 -1.51 -19.45 2.44
C GLU A 29 -2.22 -18.13 2.09
N ILE A 30 -3.12 -18.14 1.11
CA ILE A 30 -3.94 -16.97 0.76
C ILE A 30 -4.91 -16.60 1.90
N ASP A 31 -5.52 -17.60 2.55
CA ASP A 31 -6.37 -17.41 3.72
C ASP A 31 -5.60 -16.81 4.89
N SER A 32 -4.39 -17.32 5.15
CA SER A 32 -3.49 -16.81 6.18
C SER A 32 -3.10 -15.37 5.89
N PHE A 33 -2.67 -15.07 4.66
CA PHE A 33 -2.36 -13.71 4.23
C PHE A 33 -3.52 -12.74 4.41
N HIS A 34 -4.75 -13.13 4.01
CA HIS A 34 -5.93 -12.30 4.21
C HIS A 34 -6.15 -11.98 5.69
N THR A 35 -6.07 -13.00 6.55
CA THR A 35 -6.29 -12.88 7.99
C THR A 35 -5.23 -11.99 8.65
N ASP A 36 -3.97 -12.19 8.32
CA ASP A 36 -2.86 -11.42 8.87
C ASP A 36 -2.89 -9.96 8.41
N LEU A 37 -3.25 -9.72 7.15
CA LEU A 37 -3.45 -8.37 6.63
C LEU A 37 -4.58 -7.62 7.35
N GLU A 38 -5.74 -8.27 7.53
CA GLU A 38 -6.86 -7.71 8.28
C GLU A 38 -6.45 -7.37 9.72
N PHE A 39 -5.73 -8.28 10.37
CA PHE A 39 -5.23 -8.11 11.71
C PHE A 39 -4.22 -6.95 11.83
N SER A 40 -3.26 -6.83 10.91
CA SER A 40 -2.31 -5.72 10.85
C SER A 40 -3.01 -4.38 10.72
N LEU A 41 -3.97 -4.27 9.79
CA LEU A 41 -4.73 -3.05 9.56
C LEU A 41 -5.53 -2.64 10.82
N LEU A 42 -6.20 -3.60 11.45
CA LEU A 42 -6.94 -3.37 12.70
C LEU A 42 -6.02 -2.88 13.82
N ARG A 43 -4.84 -3.48 13.98
CA ARG A 43 -3.85 -3.08 15.01
C ARG A 43 -3.31 -1.67 14.84
N GLU A 44 -3.29 -1.16 13.62
CA GLU A 44 -2.87 0.20 13.28
C GLU A 44 -4.06 1.18 13.22
N GLY A 45 -5.26 0.73 13.61
CA GLY A 45 -6.44 1.57 13.78
C GLY A 45 -7.29 1.74 12.52
N HIS A 46 -7.02 0.97 11.46
CA HIS A 46 -7.83 0.92 10.25
C HIS A 46 -9.06 0.01 10.48
N ASN A 47 -10.06 0.54 11.19
CA ASN A 47 -11.24 -0.23 11.64
C ASN A 47 -12.39 -0.33 10.60
N GLY A 48 -12.21 0.22 9.40
CA GLY A 48 -13.21 0.15 8.33
C GLY A 48 -13.15 -1.18 7.57
N ALA A 49 -14.00 -1.33 6.54
CA ALA A 49 -13.97 -2.55 5.74
C ALA A 49 -12.68 -2.63 4.91
N MET A 50 -12.14 -3.83 4.76
CA MET A 50 -11.02 -4.12 3.86
C MET A 50 -11.55 -4.63 2.51
N ILE A 51 -11.14 -4.00 1.41
CA ILE A 51 -11.50 -4.40 0.05
C ILE A 51 -10.23 -4.68 -0.73
N ILE A 52 -10.00 -5.94 -1.11
CA ILE A 52 -8.78 -6.36 -1.81
C ILE A 52 -9.05 -6.59 -3.29
N ILE A 53 -8.24 -5.95 -4.13
CA ILE A 53 -8.21 -6.15 -5.58
C ILE A 53 -6.80 -6.57 -5.98
N ALA A 54 -6.65 -7.82 -6.39
CA ALA A 54 -5.44 -8.42 -6.90
C ALA A 54 -5.33 -8.26 -8.42
N TYR A 55 -4.11 -8.08 -8.92
CA TYR A 55 -3.78 -7.88 -10.31
C TYR A 55 -2.76 -8.92 -10.77
N GLY A 56 -3.19 -9.83 -11.64
CA GLY A 56 -2.40 -10.96 -12.11
C GLY A 56 -2.13 -10.93 -13.61
N HIS A 57 -1.33 -11.88 -14.09
CA HIS A 57 -1.12 -12.06 -15.53
C HIS A 57 -2.36 -12.68 -16.18
N ALA A 58 -2.73 -12.18 -17.36
CA ALA A 58 -3.73 -12.83 -18.22
C ALA A 58 -3.21 -14.18 -18.69
N GLU A 59 -3.84 -15.25 -18.20
CA GLU A 59 -3.74 -16.55 -18.83
C GLU A 59 -4.69 -16.60 -20.02
N ARG A 60 -4.35 -17.38 -21.04
CA ARG A 60 -5.00 -17.36 -22.36
C ARG A 60 -6.49 -17.77 -22.35
N SER A 61 -7.10 -18.12 -21.21
CA SER A 61 -8.35 -18.88 -21.15
C SER A 61 -9.54 -18.24 -20.42
N SER A 62 -9.43 -17.09 -19.74
CA SER A 62 -10.59 -16.53 -19.02
C SER A 62 -11.32 -15.46 -19.84
N LEU A 63 -12.42 -15.88 -20.49
CA LEU A 63 -13.33 -15.03 -21.26
C LEU A 63 -14.39 -14.30 -20.40
N LEU A 64 -14.42 -14.56 -19.08
CA LEU A 64 -15.45 -14.07 -18.16
C LEU A 64 -14.80 -13.21 -17.08
N GLY A 65 -14.76 -11.91 -17.33
CA GLY A 65 -13.99 -10.89 -16.60
C GLY A 65 -14.40 -10.58 -15.15
N LEU A 66 -14.59 -11.58 -14.30
CA LEU A 66 -14.47 -11.42 -12.84
C LEU A 66 -13.99 -12.73 -12.23
N GLU A 67 -12.69 -12.81 -11.96
CA GLU A 67 -12.08 -13.94 -11.26
C GLU A 67 -11.97 -13.61 -9.76
N SER A 68 -11.96 -14.64 -8.93
CA SER A 68 -11.71 -14.53 -7.49
C SER A 68 -10.48 -15.35 -7.18
N LEU A 69 -9.50 -14.75 -6.49
CA LEU A 69 -8.34 -15.49 -5.95
C LEU A 69 -8.74 -16.21 -4.65
N HIS A 70 -9.66 -15.60 -3.91
CA HIS A 70 -10.23 -16.04 -2.63
C HIS A 70 -11.59 -15.34 -2.49
N PRO A 71 -12.56 -15.83 -1.68
CA PRO A 71 -13.88 -15.19 -1.54
C PRO A 71 -13.87 -13.70 -1.20
N HIS A 72 -12.78 -13.20 -0.59
CA HIS A 72 -12.61 -11.80 -0.21
C HIS A 72 -11.58 -11.04 -1.08
N ILE A 73 -11.00 -11.69 -2.10
CA ILE A 73 -9.97 -11.11 -2.98
C ILE A 73 -10.42 -11.21 -4.44
N GLN A 74 -10.75 -10.06 -5.03
CA GLN A 74 -11.08 -9.97 -6.45
C GLN A 74 -9.82 -10.05 -7.28
N LEU A 75 -9.83 -10.85 -8.36
CA LEU A 75 -8.71 -10.99 -9.27
C LEU A 75 -9.00 -10.34 -10.63
N LYS A 76 -8.15 -9.39 -11.02
CA LYS A 76 -8.16 -8.75 -12.33
C LYS A 76 -6.90 -9.13 -13.10
N ARG A 77 -7.07 -9.89 -14.18
CA ARG A 77 -5.94 -10.30 -15.01
C ARG A 77 -5.64 -9.27 -16.12
N GLN A 78 -4.36 -8.97 -16.33
CA GLN A 78 -3.89 -8.09 -17.41
C GLN A 78 -2.68 -8.70 -18.13
N SER A 79 -2.49 -8.32 -19.39
CA SER A 79 -1.49 -8.94 -20.27
C SER A 79 -0.04 -8.53 -20.02
N THR A 80 0.20 -7.39 -19.37
CA THR A 80 1.55 -6.84 -19.16
C THR A 80 1.65 -6.13 -17.80
N LYS A 81 2.88 -5.92 -17.30
CA LYS A 81 3.13 -5.12 -16.09
C LYS A 81 2.55 -3.70 -16.22
N PHE A 82 2.82 -3.04 -17.33
CA PHE A 82 2.27 -1.71 -17.65
C PHE A 82 0.73 -1.68 -17.62
N ALA A 83 0.08 -2.72 -18.13
CA ALA A 83 -1.38 -2.82 -18.09
C ALA A 83 -1.92 -3.04 -16.67
N ARG A 84 -1.24 -3.86 -15.84
CA ARG A 84 -1.60 -4.03 -14.41
C ARG A 84 -1.49 -2.71 -13.67
N LEU A 85 -0.35 -2.02 -13.82
CA LEU A 85 -0.10 -0.74 -13.20
C LEU A 85 -1.16 0.31 -13.56
N ASN A 86 -1.42 0.51 -14.85
CA ASN A 86 -2.43 1.49 -15.28
C ASN A 86 -3.83 1.12 -14.79
N ARG A 87 -4.17 -0.17 -14.78
CA ARG A 87 -5.45 -0.63 -14.26
C ARG A 87 -5.58 -0.35 -12.76
N MET A 88 -4.53 -0.63 -11.98
CA MET A 88 -4.48 -0.29 -10.55
C MET A 88 -4.72 1.20 -10.33
N LEU A 89 -4.00 2.07 -11.04
CA LEU A 89 -4.16 3.53 -10.90
C LEU A 89 -5.57 4.01 -11.29
N LEU A 90 -6.14 3.46 -12.36
CA LEU A 90 -7.51 3.77 -12.77
C LEU A 90 -8.53 3.33 -11.71
N ASP A 91 -8.36 2.14 -11.15
CA ASP A 91 -9.25 1.63 -10.11
C ASP A 91 -9.09 2.44 -8.81
N MET A 92 -7.87 2.84 -8.44
CA MET A 92 -7.62 3.75 -7.30
C MET A 92 -8.38 5.06 -7.44
N VAL A 93 -8.26 5.74 -8.58
CA VAL A 93 -8.98 7.00 -8.84
C VAL A 93 -10.49 6.78 -8.87
N SER A 94 -10.95 5.66 -9.42
CA SER A 94 -12.38 5.33 -9.49
C SER A 94 -13.01 5.02 -8.14
N CYS A 95 -12.22 4.55 -7.17
CA CYS A 95 -12.67 4.26 -5.80
C CYS A 95 -12.79 5.51 -4.91
N VAL A 96 -12.31 6.67 -5.36
CA VAL A 96 -12.37 7.92 -4.57
C VAL A 96 -13.81 8.45 -4.54
N HIS A 97 -14.48 8.33 -3.39
CA HIS A 97 -15.77 8.98 -3.20
C HIS A 97 -15.58 10.36 -2.58
N ILE A 98 -16.21 11.39 -3.17
CA ILE A 98 -16.10 12.81 -2.77
C ILE A 98 -16.36 13.05 -1.26
N ASN A 99 -17.18 12.22 -0.61
CA ASN A 99 -17.64 12.43 0.77
C ASN A 99 -17.23 11.35 1.78
N ARG A 100 -16.32 10.45 1.42
CA ARG A 100 -15.79 9.44 2.36
C ARG A 100 -14.33 9.74 2.68
N THR A 101 -13.77 9.03 3.64
CA THR A 101 -12.33 9.02 3.92
C THR A 101 -11.89 7.59 3.66
N GLU A 102 -11.34 7.32 2.48
CA GLU A 102 -10.79 6.00 2.16
C GLU A 102 -9.28 5.96 2.42
N ASN A 103 -8.80 4.81 2.87
CA ASN A 103 -7.37 4.51 2.90
C ASN A 103 -7.02 3.68 1.66
N PHE A 104 -5.83 3.89 1.11
CA PHE A 104 -5.34 3.17 -0.06
C PHE A 104 -4.04 2.46 0.28
N MET A 105 -3.99 1.14 0.12
CA MET A 105 -2.77 0.36 0.25
C MET A 105 -2.33 -0.11 -1.13
N LEU A 106 -1.06 0.13 -1.48
CA LEU A 106 -0.45 -0.31 -2.72
C LEU A 106 0.63 -1.35 -2.45
N ILE A 107 0.50 -2.51 -3.09
CA ILE A 107 1.46 -3.63 -3.02
C ILE A 107 1.94 -3.90 -4.46
N MET A 108 2.98 -3.20 -4.90
CA MET A 108 3.51 -3.29 -6.28
C MET A 108 4.94 -2.75 -6.38
N LYS A 109 5.70 -3.21 -7.39
CA LYS A 109 7.07 -2.74 -7.68
C LYS A 109 7.11 -1.77 -8.85
N GLY A 110 8.26 -1.13 -9.05
CA GLY A 110 8.51 -0.27 -10.21
C GLY A 110 7.89 1.12 -10.11
N MET A 111 7.70 1.65 -8.90
CA MET A 111 7.17 3.01 -8.70
C MET A 111 8.15 4.12 -9.12
N ALA A 112 9.44 3.80 -9.28
CA ALA A 112 10.46 4.72 -9.78
C ALA A 112 10.61 4.74 -11.31
N GLU A 113 9.82 3.95 -12.06
CA GLU A 113 9.83 3.99 -13.52
C GLU A 113 9.28 5.35 -14.01
N GLU A 114 10.01 6.07 -14.88
CA GLU A 114 9.71 7.46 -15.28
C GLU A 114 8.31 7.65 -15.89
N ASP A 115 7.75 6.62 -16.52
CA ASP A 115 6.43 6.64 -17.16
C ASP A 115 5.27 6.34 -16.19
N ALA A 116 5.57 6.02 -14.92
CA ALA A 116 4.57 5.65 -13.94
C ALA A 116 3.97 6.90 -13.27
N GLU A 117 2.69 7.18 -13.56
CA GLU A 117 1.91 8.28 -12.94
C GLU A 117 1.57 8.04 -11.45
N VAL A 118 2.21 7.04 -10.82
CA VAL A 118 1.97 6.61 -9.43
C VAL A 118 2.21 7.76 -8.45
N VAL A 119 3.33 8.47 -8.60
CA VAL A 119 3.68 9.60 -7.72
C VAL A 119 2.61 10.68 -7.79
N ARG A 120 2.16 11.02 -9.01
CA ARG A 120 1.15 12.06 -9.22
C ARG A 120 -0.17 11.67 -8.57
N VAL A 121 -0.64 10.44 -8.84
CA VAL A 121 -1.91 9.93 -8.28
C VAL A 121 -1.86 9.91 -6.76
N ILE A 122 -0.78 9.44 -6.14
CA ILE A 122 -0.66 9.40 -4.67
C ILE A 122 -0.67 10.81 -4.08
N LYS A 123 0.08 11.76 -4.65
CA LYS A 123 0.06 13.16 -4.20
C LYS A 123 -1.33 13.78 -4.30
N GLU A 124 -2.05 13.50 -5.38
CA GLU A 124 -3.42 13.97 -5.57
C GLU A 124 -4.41 13.37 -4.56
N LEU A 125 -4.21 12.12 -4.13
CA LEU A 125 -4.98 11.48 -3.06
C LEU A 125 -4.66 12.12 -1.71
N GLN A 126 -3.38 12.31 -1.39
CA GLN A 126 -2.94 12.93 -0.14
C GLN A 126 -3.44 14.37 0.00
N GLN A 127 -3.46 15.16 -1.10
CA GLN A 127 -4.05 16.50 -1.12
C GLN A 127 -5.56 16.54 -0.83
N ARG A 128 -6.24 15.40 -0.89
CA ARG A 128 -7.65 15.21 -0.56
C ARG A 128 -7.84 14.49 0.78
N ASP A 129 -6.84 14.57 1.66
CA ASP A 129 -6.81 13.97 2.98
C ASP A 129 -7.05 12.45 2.96
N ARG A 130 -6.52 11.77 1.94
CA ARG A 130 -6.52 10.30 1.85
C ARG A 130 -5.22 9.75 2.40
N HIS A 131 -5.33 8.75 3.27
CA HIS A 131 -4.18 8.04 3.78
C HIS A 131 -3.71 6.99 2.77
N VAL A 132 -2.42 7.00 2.46
CA VAL A 132 -1.80 6.05 1.53
C VAL A 132 -0.76 5.22 2.27
N ILE A 133 -0.86 3.90 2.09
CA ILE A 133 0.02 2.88 2.63
C ILE A 133 0.78 2.26 1.45
N LEU A 134 2.10 2.18 1.57
CA LEU A 134 2.96 1.55 0.60
C LEU A 134 3.56 0.28 1.20
N VAL A 135 3.52 -0.80 0.43
CA VAL A 135 4.21 -2.04 0.76
C VAL A 135 5.41 -2.15 -0.16
N VAL A 136 6.59 -2.25 0.44
CA VAL A 136 7.87 -2.29 -0.25
C VAL A 136 8.52 -3.66 -0.10
N ASP A 137 9.37 -3.99 -1.06
CA ASP A 137 10.13 -5.24 -1.06
C ASP A 137 11.16 -5.25 0.09
N ASP A 138 11.43 -6.44 0.62
CA ASP A 138 12.36 -6.66 1.72
C ASP A 138 13.84 -6.59 1.30
N SER A 139 14.11 -6.78 0.01
CA SER A 139 15.43 -6.89 -0.61
C SER A 139 15.82 -5.69 -1.46
N GLU A 140 14.86 -4.88 -1.90
CA GLU A 140 15.17 -3.66 -2.66
C GLU A 140 15.59 -2.56 -1.68
N GLU A 141 16.77 -1.97 -1.93
CA GLU A 141 17.10 -0.69 -1.33
C GLU A 141 15.96 0.27 -1.67
N LEU A 142 15.39 0.92 -0.65
CA LEU A 142 14.27 1.86 -0.74
C LEU A 142 14.41 2.88 -1.90
N CYS A 143 15.62 3.06 -2.44
CA CYS A 143 15.96 3.68 -3.71
C CYS A 143 15.07 3.30 -4.92
N ALA A 144 14.46 2.11 -4.94
CA ALA A 144 13.51 1.70 -6.01
C ALA A 144 12.13 2.39 -5.90
N TYR A 145 11.90 3.13 -4.81
CA TYR A 145 10.69 3.89 -4.57
C TYR A 145 11.05 5.40 -4.51
N PRO A 146 10.21 6.27 -5.09
CA PRO A 146 10.42 7.70 -4.98
C PRO A 146 10.51 8.14 -3.51
N SER A 147 11.60 8.82 -3.14
CA SER A 147 11.89 9.23 -1.76
C SER A 147 10.78 10.09 -1.15
N GLU A 148 10.12 10.90 -1.97
CA GLU A 148 8.97 11.72 -1.59
C GLU A 148 7.78 10.88 -1.13
N LEU A 149 7.50 9.76 -1.82
CA LEU A 149 6.43 8.84 -1.46
C LEU A 149 6.76 8.10 -0.18
N LEU A 150 8.00 7.63 -0.08
CA LEU A 150 8.52 7.04 1.14
C LEU A 150 8.31 7.98 2.33
N SER A 151 8.65 9.26 2.22
CA SER A 151 8.53 10.22 3.32
C SER A 151 7.10 10.59 3.72
N SER A 152 6.14 10.48 2.79
CA SER A 152 4.78 10.96 2.98
C SER A 152 3.75 9.86 3.24
N CYS A 153 4.07 8.61 2.93
CA CYS A 153 3.19 7.46 3.11
C CYS A 153 3.58 6.65 4.35
N THR A 154 2.62 5.89 4.86
CA THR A 154 2.92 4.80 5.79
C THR A 154 3.55 3.67 5.00
N VAL A 155 4.66 3.10 5.49
CA VAL A 155 5.43 2.08 4.76
C VAL A 155 5.48 0.77 5.53
N TRP A 156 5.09 -0.32 4.87
CA TRP A 156 5.27 -1.70 5.33
C TRP A 156 6.35 -2.41 4.52
N LEU A 157 7.14 -3.23 5.20
CA LEU A 157 7.90 -4.27 4.53
C LEU A 157 6.96 -5.43 4.18
N TRP A 158 7.17 -6.04 3.03
CA TRP A 158 6.36 -7.18 2.59
C TRP A 158 6.41 -8.35 3.57
N LYS A 159 7.60 -8.75 4.04
CA LYS A 159 7.71 -9.82 5.05
C LYS A 159 6.95 -9.51 6.33
N ASP A 160 6.91 -8.25 6.76
CA ASP A 160 6.26 -7.88 8.00
C ASP A 160 4.73 -7.96 7.82
N LEU A 161 4.24 -7.51 6.66
CA LEU A 161 2.83 -7.62 6.31
C LEU A 161 2.36 -9.07 6.23
N LEU A 162 3.18 -9.97 5.67
CA LEU A 162 2.90 -11.41 5.58
C LEU A 162 2.71 -12.09 6.93
N HIS A 163 3.24 -11.53 8.02
CA HIS A 163 3.18 -12.12 9.36
C HIS A 163 2.31 -11.30 10.33
N GLY A 164 1.46 -10.41 9.83
CA GLY A 164 0.56 -9.63 10.67
C GLY A 164 1.28 -8.56 11.51
N GLU A 165 2.46 -8.11 11.08
CA GLU A 165 3.28 -7.13 11.79
C GLU A 165 2.96 -5.66 11.42
N ARG A 166 3.67 -4.74 12.07
CA ARG A 166 3.46 -3.29 12.06
C ARG A 166 4.27 -2.58 10.97
N PRO A 167 3.91 -1.33 10.57
CA PRO A 167 4.67 -0.58 9.59
C PRO A 167 6.03 -0.19 10.15
N ILE A 168 6.93 0.18 9.24
CA ILE A 168 8.21 0.80 9.58
C ILE A 168 7.94 2.10 10.34
N ARG A 169 8.34 2.13 11.61
CA ARG A 169 8.37 3.38 12.38
C ARG A 169 9.63 4.13 12.01
N ARG A 170 9.51 5.13 11.15
CA ARG A 170 10.62 6.05 10.91
C ARG A 170 10.89 6.84 12.20
N PRO A 171 12.15 6.99 12.62
CA PRO A 171 12.44 7.90 13.71
C PRO A 171 12.09 9.33 13.26
N LEU A 172 11.33 10.05 14.10
CA LEU A 172 11.31 11.51 14.04
C LEU A 172 12.74 11.98 14.29
N ASN A 173 13.37 12.59 13.28
CA ASN A 173 14.63 13.32 13.31
C ASN A 173 15.30 13.36 14.70
N THR A 174 16.28 12.48 14.96
CA THR A 174 17.31 12.84 15.92
C THR A 174 18.22 13.81 15.19
N SER A 175 18.11 15.09 15.53
CA SER A 175 19.19 16.05 15.30
C SER A 175 20.47 15.40 15.78
N GLU A 176 21.44 15.28 14.88
CA GLU A 176 22.83 15.14 15.30
C GLU A 176 23.17 16.46 16.00
N ASP A 177 22.91 16.51 17.31
CA ASP A 177 23.59 17.43 18.19
C ASP A 177 25.05 17.00 18.11
N LYS A 178 25.79 17.67 17.23
CA LYS A 178 27.25 17.66 17.29
C LYS A 178 27.58 18.41 18.56
N ASP A 179 27.87 17.64 19.60
CA ASP A 179 28.74 18.08 20.68
C ASP A 179 30.08 18.47 20.03
N ASP A 180 30.21 19.74 19.68
CA ASP A 180 31.53 20.35 19.45
C ASP A 180 32.15 20.45 20.85
N ASP A 181 32.87 19.40 21.23
CA ASP A 181 33.73 19.39 22.41
C ASP A 181 34.77 20.52 22.27
N ASP A 182 34.76 21.40 23.26
CA ASP A 182 35.77 22.43 23.50
C ASP A 182 37.13 21.74 23.75
N ASP A 183 37.98 21.66 22.73
CA ASP A 183 39.42 21.41 22.90
C ASP A 183 40.09 22.72 23.36
N ASP A 184 40.08 22.94 24.67
CA ASP A 184 41.16 23.64 25.37
C ASP A 184 42.43 22.78 25.25
N ASP A 185 43.43 23.23 24.49
CA ASP A 185 44.80 22.79 24.70
C ASP A 185 45.81 23.94 24.48
N ASP A 186 46.60 24.09 25.54
CA ASP A 186 47.70 25.00 25.86
C ASP A 186 48.66 25.43 24.73
N ASP A 187 49.03 26.73 24.76
CA ASP A 187 50.41 27.23 24.57
C ASP A 187 50.62 28.63 25.21
#